data_AF-A0A814MQ06-F1
#
_entry.id   AF-A0A814MQ06-F1
#
_cell.length_a   1.000
_cell.length_b   1.000
_cell.length_c   1.000
_cell.angle_alpha   90.00
_cell.angle_beta   90.00
_cell.angle_gamma   90.00
#
_symmetry.space_group_name_H-M   'P 1'
#
loop_
_entity.id
_entity.type
_entity.pdbx_description
1 polymer ?
#
loop_
_entity_poly.entity_id
_entity_poly.type
_entity_poly.pdbx_seq_one_letter_code
_entity_poly.pdbx_strand_id
1 'polypeptide(L)'
;MYSDVTLAKSNCCSNSILCVGGGSADSVILNLVACGNCLQILTNTTVNIPNLVGSVYWYMTPGVSFGFSPIYSITQNSADTYNTSDPLRLSWHFNSGGWRLGTLTSLDSDTRYKKYILVKY
;
A
#
# COMPACT_ATOMS: atom_id res chain seq x y z
N MET A 1 -3.47 10.84 -2.28
CA MET A 1 -3.28 9.40 -2.53
C MET A 1 -3.90 8.93 -3.84
N TYR A 2 -5.20 9.15 -4.12
CA TYR A 2 -5.75 8.82 -5.46
C TYR A 2 -4.96 9.48 -6.61
N SER A 3 -4.58 10.75 -6.43
CA SER A 3 -3.66 11.48 -7.31
C SER A 3 -2.30 10.81 -7.48
N ASP A 4 -1.75 10.27 -6.39
CA ASP A 4 -0.38 9.77 -6.32
C ASP A 4 -0.28 8.38 -6.97
N VAL A 5 -1.30 7.53 -6.77
CA VAL A 5 -1.44 6.25 -7.48
C VAL A 5 -1.66 6.48 -8.97
N THR A 6 -2.44 7.50 -9.35
CA THR A 6 -2.64 7.87 -10.76
C THR A 6 -1.34 8.36 -11.41
N LEU A 7 -0.58 9.22 -10.71
CA LEU A 7 0.73 9.69 -11.15
C LEU A 7 1.76 8.55 -11.24
N ALA A 8 1.75 7.62 -10.28
CA ALA A 8 2.60 6.44 -10.34
C ALA A 8 2.26 5.60 -11.58
N LYS A 9 0.97 5.40 -11.87
CA LYS A 9 0.49 4.65 -13.03
C LYS A 9 0.92 5.28 -14.36
N SER A 10 0.91 6.61 -14.48
CA SER A 10 1.40 7.30 -15.69
C SER A 10 2.92 7.17 -15.88
N ASN A 11 3.65 6.91 -14.79
CA ASN A 11 5.11 6.78 -14.79
C ASN A 11 5.60 5.33 -14.90
N CYS A 12 4.73 4.32 -14.76
CA CYS A 12 5.11 2.91 -14.88
C CYS A 12 5.37 2.50 -16.34
N CYS A 13 6.43 1.73 -16.56
CA CYS A 13 6.61 0.90 -17.76
C CYS A 13 6.87 -0.57 -17.37
N SER A 14 7.08 -1.45 -18.35
CA SER A 14 7.25 -2.90 -18.13
C SER A 14 8.42 -3.25 -17.21
N ASN A 15 9.48 -2.44 -17.21
CA ASN A 15 10.66 -2.65 -16.39
C ASN A 15 10.65 -1.82 -15.10
N SER A 16 9.64 -0.97 -14.90
CA SER A 16 9.56 -0.15 -13.71
C SER A 16 9.27 -0.99 -12.46
N ILE A 17 9.88 -0.58 -11.36
CA ILE A 17 9.60 -1.07 -10.01
C ILE A 17 8.80 0.00 -9.27
N LEU A 18 7.73 -0.41 -8.61
CA LEU A 18 7.01 0.42 -7.64
C LEU A 18 7.38 -0.04 -6.24
N CYS A 19 7.83 0.89 -5.41
CA CYS A 19 8.00 0.70 -3.97
C CYS A 19 6.94 1.51 -3.22
N VAL A 20 6.26 0.85 -2.29
CA VAL A 20 5.19 1.42 -1.48
C VAL A 20 5.54 1.18 -0.02
N GLY A 21 5.59 2.24 0.77
CA GLY A 21 6.00 2.12 2.17
C GLY A 21 5.58 3.31 3.01
N GLY A 22 5.93 3.26 4.29
CA GLY A 22 5.67 4.33 5.23
C GLY A 22 6.68 4.35 6.37
N GLY A 23 6.76 5.49 7.04
CA GLY A 23 7.63 5.71 8.17
C GLY A 23 7.23 6.94 8.97
N SER A 24 7.93 7.20 10.07
CA SER A 24 7.74 8.43 10.83
C SER A 24 8.06 9.66 9.97
N ALA A 25 7.25 10.72 10.12
CA ALA A 25 7.38 11.97 9.37
C ALA A 25 8.71 12.70 9.62
N ASP A 26 9.35 12.43 10.75
CA ASP A 26 10.61 13.03 11.21
C ASP A 26 11.81 12.09 11.00
N SER A 27 11.63 11.00 10.24
CA SER A 27 12.65 9.99 9.97
C SER A 27 12.89 9.83 8.47
N VAL A 28 14.13 9.50 8.12
CA VAL A 28 14.50 9.05 6.76
C VAL A 28 14.44 7.53 6.60
N ILE A 29 14.16 6.81 7.69
CA ILE A 29 14.05 5.35 7.70
C ILE A 29 12.57 4.98 7.55
N LEU A 30 12.27 4.13 6.57
CA LEU A 30 10.94 3.54 6.40
C LEU A 30 10.76 2.38 7.40
N ASN A 31 9.62 2.38 8.08
CA ASN A 31 9.24 1.29 9.00
C ASN A 31 8.87 0.02 8.24
N LEU A 32 8.22 0.20 7.08
CA LEU A 32 7.74 -0.90 6.25
C LEU A 32 7.72 -0.45 4.80
N VAL A 33 8.21 -1.31 3.91
CA VAL A 33 8.21 -1.09 2.47
C VAL A 33 8.11 -2.44 1.77
N ALA A 34 7.34 -2.48 0.69
CA ALA A 34 7.37 -3.57 -0.27
C ALA A 34 7.56 -3.00 -1.67
N CYS A 35 8.23 -3.76 -2.54
CA CYS A 35 8.49 -3.37 -3.91
C CYS A 35 8.14 -4.52 -4.87
N GLY A 36 7.82 -4.19 -6.11
CA GLY A 36 7.54 -5.17 -7.15
C GLY A 36 7.33 -4.50 -8.51
N ASN A 37 6.98 -5.30 -9.52
CA ASN A 37 6.71 -4.76 -10.85
C ASN A 37 5.57 -3.72 -10.79
N CYS A 38 5.83 -2.52 -11.33
CA CYS A 38 4.97 -1.36 -11.22
C CYS A 38 3.57 -1.60 -11.80
N LEU A 39 3.50 -2.21 -12.99
CA LEU A 39 2.23 -2.50 -13.67
C LEU A 39 1.44 -3.59 -12.93
N GLN A 40 2.12 -4.61 -12.41
CA GLN A 40 1.47 -5.69 -11.67
C GLN A 40 0.88 -5.20 -10.34
N ILE A 41 1.62 -4.38 -9.57
CA ILE A 41 1.12 -3.80 -8.30
C ILE A 41 -0.09 -2.89 -8.54
N LEU A 42 -0.10 -2.12 -9.63
CA LEU A 42 -1.18 -1.18 -9.97
C LEU A 42 -2.33 -1.81 -10.79
N THR A 43 -2.39 -3.14 -10.84
CA THR A 43 -3.52 -3.88 -11.41
C THR A 43 -4.70 -3.83 -10.45
N ASN A 44 -5.88 -3.46 -10.94
CA ASN A 44 -7.08 -3.43 -10.11
C ASN A 44 -7.39 -4.83 -9.56
N THR A 45 -7.71 -4.91 -8.27
CA THR A 45 -8.14 -6.13 -7.59
C THR A 45 -9.62 -6.06 -7.22
N THR A 46 -10.24 -7.23 -7.09
CA THR A 46 -11.55 -7.37 -6.44
C THR A 46 -11.38 -7.26 -4.92
N VAL A 47 -12.39 -6.73 -4.22
CA VAL A 47 -12.42 -6.65 -2.75
C VAL A 47 -12.08 -8.02 -2.15
N ASN A 48 -11.11 -8.07 -1.23
CA ASN A 48 -10.62 -9.28 -0.54
C ASN A 48 -9.89 -10.32 -1.40
N ILE A 49 -9.55 -9.97 -2.65
CA ILE A 49 -8.84 -10.87 -3.58
C ILE A 49 -7.55 -10.19 -4.04
N PRO A 50 -6.46 -10.28 -3.26
CA PRO A 50 -5.18 -9.69 -3.65
C PRO A 50 -4.45 -10.54 -4.69
N ASN A 51 -3.60 -9.90 -5.48
CA ASN A 51 -2.71 -10.55 -6.44
C ASN A 51 -1.32 -10.76 -5.84
N LEU A 52 -0.72 -11.93 -6.05
CA LEU A 52 0.66 -12.18 -5.66
C LEU A 52 1.59 -11.52 -6.69
N VAL A 53 2.46 -10.62 -6.23
CA VAL A 53 3.54 -10.01 -7.03
C VAL A 53 4.86 -10.27 -6.32
N GLY A 54 5.71 -11.11 -6.91
CA GLY A 54 6.88 -11.65 -6.22
C GLY A 54 6.46 -12.52 -5.04
N SER A 55 6.80 -12.09 -3.82
CA SER A 55 6.49 -12.80 -2.57
C SER A 55 5.48 -12.06 -1.68
N VAL A 56 4.80 -11.04 -2.22
CA VAL A 56 3.90 -10.16 -1.47
C VAL A 56 2.52 -10.12 -2.14
N TYR A 57 1.45 -10.17 -1.34
CA TYR A 57 0.09 -10.03 -1.83
C TYR A 57 -0.30 -8.56 -1.87
N TRP A 58 -0.54 -8.05 -3.07
CA TRP A 58 -0.92 -6.66 -3.32
C TRP A 58 -2.40 -6.55 -3.64
N TYR A 59 -3.01 -5.45 -3.20
CA TYR A 59 -4.36 -5.11 -3.57
C TYR A 59 -4.45 -3.62 -3.91
N MET A 60 -5.08 -3.33 -5.04
CA MET A 60 -5.43 -1.98 -5.48
C MET A 60 -6.89 -2.04 -5.88
N THR A 61 -7.77 -1.75 -4.92
CA THR A 61 -9.23 -1.86 -5.12
C THR A 61 -9.81 -0.44 -5.12
N PRO A 62 -10.02 0.19 -6.29
CA PRO A 62 -10.46 1.58 -6.39
C PRO A 62 -11.68 1.87 -5.51
N GLY A 63 -11.66 3.00 -4.82
CA GLY A 63 -12.74 3.41 -3.89
C GLY A 63 -12.71 2.70 -2.53
N VAL A 64 -11.90 1.65 -2.36
CA VAL A 64 -11.76 0.92 -1.10
C VAL A 64 -10.39 1.20 -0.49
N SER A 65 -9.37 0.42 -0.87
CA SER A 65 -8.02 0.60 -0.35
C SER A 65 -6.93 0.09 -1.29
N PHE A 66 -5.73 0.60 -1.09
CA PHE A 66 -4.49 0.17 -1.72
C PHE A 66 -3.50 -0.28 -0.64
N GLY A 67 -2.79 -1.39 -0.87
CA GLY A 67 -1.86 -1.89 0.13
C GLY A 67 -1.30 -3.27 -0.19
N PHE A 68 -0.69 -3.87 0.84
CA PHE A 68 -0.11 -5.20 0.74
C PHE A 68 -0.10 -5.96 2.06
N SER A 69 0.06 -7.28 1.93
CA SER A 69 0.10 -8.24 3.03
C SER A 69 1.10 -9.37 2.73
N PRO A 70 1.73 -9.98 3.76
CA PRO A 70 2.60 -11.14 3.58
C PRO A 70 1.82 -12.41 3.23
N ILE A 71 0.50 -12.43 3.41
CA ILE A 71 -0.37 -13.58 3.12
C ILE A 71 -1.62 -13.15 2.35
N TYR A 72 -2.28 -14.11 1.72
CA TYR A 72 -3.48 -13.87 0.91
C TYR A 72 -4.67 -13.32 1.73
N SER A 73 -4.82 -13.73 2.98
CA SER A 73 -5.95 -13.33 3.83
C SER A 73 -5.88 -11.84 4.21
N ILE A 74 -6.84 -11.06 3.70
CA ILE A 74 -7.09 -9.65 4.00
C ILE A 74 -8.58 -9.44 4.28
N THR A 75 -8.94 -8.31 4.91
CA THR A 75 -10.35 -7.93 5.13
C THR A 75 -10.53 -6.45 4.83
N GLN A 76 -10.81 -6.14 3.57
CA GLN A 76 -11.11 -4.82 3.04
C GLN A 76 -12.58 -4.45 3.30
N ASN A 77 -12.83 -3.81 4.44
CA ASN A 77 -14.06 -3.03 4.64
C ASN A 77 -13.91 -1.71 3.88
N SER A 78 -13.44 -0.66 4.57
CA SER A 78 -12.84 0.52 3.93
C SER A 78 -11.33 0.37 3.73
N ALA A 79 -10.66 -0.50 4.50
CA ALA A 79 -9.24 -0.87 4.42
C ALA A 79 -9.01 -2.28 4.96
N ASP A 80 -7.80 -2.84 4.81
CA ASP A 80 -7.43 -4.14 5.40
C ASP A 80 -7.34 -4.10 6.93
N THR A 81 -8.39 -4.60 7.57
CA THR A 81 -8.49 -4.73 9.03
C THR A 81 -8.06 -6.12 9.54
N TYR A 82 -7.61 -7.01 8.66
CA TYR A 82 -7.22 -8.36 9.08
C TYR A 82 -5.93 -8.33 9.90
N ASN A 83 -5.94 -9.01 11.06
CA ASN A 83 -4.80 -9.18 11.96
C ASN A 83 -4.00 -7.87 12.17
N THR A 84 -4.53 -6.98 13.01
CA THR A 84 -3.91 -5.68 13.32
C THR A 84 -2.58 -5.82 14.06
N SER A 85 -2.24 -7.01 14.59
CA SER A 85 -0.96 -7.30 15.23
C SER A 85 0.14 -7.72 14.25
N ASP A 86 -0.16 -7.90 12.96
CA ASP A 86 0.83 -8.25 11.94
C ASP A 86 1.65 -7.02 11.51
N PRO A 87 2.98 -7.00 11.73
CA PRO A 87 3.82 -5.85 11.42
C PRO A 87 4.14 -5.70 9.93
N LEU A 88 3.84 -6.70 9.08
CA LEU A 88 4.25 -6.72 7.67
C LEU A 88 3.15 -6.28 6.69
N ARG A 89 2.12 -5.60 7.19
CA ARG A 89 0.96 -5.17 6.40
C ARG A 89 0.84 -3.68 6.28
N LEU A 90 0.34 -3.21 5.16
CA LEU A 90 0.12 -1.80 4.89
C LEU A 90 -1.19 -1.65 4.16
N SER A 91 -2.04 -0.71 4.61
CA SER A 91 -3.33 -0.46 3.97
C SER A 91 -3.69 1.01 3.99
N TRP A 92 -4.04 1.54 2.83
CA TRP A 92 -4.32 2.95 2.64
C TRP A 92 -5.70 3.16 2.05
N HIS A 93 -6.42 4.15 2.56
CA HIS A 93 -7.56 4.70 1.84
C HIS A 93 -7.07 5.62 0.73
N PHE A 94 -7.87 5.78 -0.33
CA PHE A 94 -7.55 6.67 -1.45
C PHE A 94 -7.71 8.16 -1.11
N ASN A 95 -8.55 8.47 -0.12
CA ASN A 95 -8.99 9.84 0.20
C ASN A 95 -8.61 10.31 1.62
N SER A 96 -7.76 9.57 2.35
CA SER A 96 -7.30 9.96 3.70
C SER A 96 -5.80 9.66 3.90
N GLY A 97 -5.29 10.02 5.08
CA GLY A 97 -3.97 9.63 5.57
C GLY A 97 -3.80 8.12 5.71
N GLY A 98 -4.87 7.33 5.51
CA GLY A 98 -5.04 5.88 5.39
C GLY A 98 -4.93 5.06 6.68
N TRP A 99 -5.16 3.75 6.57
CA TRP A 99 -5.53 2.94 7.73
C TRP A 99 -4.36 2.43 8.58
N ARG A 100 -3.37 1.76 7.96
CA ARG A 100 -2.29 1.09 8.72
C ARG A 100 -0.90 1.13 8.08
N LEU A 101 0.09 1.08 8.97
CA LEU A 101 1.51 0.86 8.72
C LEU A 101 2.02 -0.18 9.73
N GLY A 102 2.07 -1.45 9.33
CA GLY A 102 2.32 -2.57 10.21
C GLY A 102 1.22 -2.69 11.28
N THR A 103 1.64 -2.59 12.55
CA THR A 103 0.75 -2.62 13.73
C THR A 103 0.17 -1.27 14.11
N LEU A 104 0.61 -0.19 13.46
CA LEU A 104 0.06 1.15 13.67
C LEU A 104 -1.23 1.28 12.85
N THR A 105 -2.37 1.47 13.50
CA THR A 105 -3.69 1.60 12.87
C THR A 105 -4.30 2.98 13.09
N SER A 106 -5.44 3.26 12.45
CA SER A 106 -6.18 4.53 12.59
C SER A 106 -5.36 5.76 12.18
N LEU A 107 -4.54 5.63 11.13
CA LEU A 107 -3.64 6.68 10.65
C LEU A 107 -4.31 7.72 9.73
N ASP A 108 -5.64 7.69 9.62
CA ASP A 108 -6.43 8.51 8.69
C ASP A 108 -6.16 10.01 8.77
N SER A 109 -5.91 10.49 10.00
CA SER A 109 -5.65 11.89 10.31
C SER A 109 -4.32 12.08 11.07
N ASP A 110 -3.50 11.02 11.17
CA ASP A 110 -2.23 11.07 11.92
C ASP A 110 -1.13 11.65 11.03
N THR A 111 -0.58 12.79 11.44
CA THR A 111 0.48 13.50 10.70
C THR A 111 1.89 13.07 11.08
N ARG A 112 2.05 12.22 12.11
CA ARG A 112 3.35 11.72 12.58
C ARG A 112 3.92 10.62 11.70
N TYR A 113 3.09 10.05 10.83
CA TYR A 113 3.48 9.01 9.89
C TYR A 113 3.18 9.44 8.47
N LYS A 114 4.14 9.20 7.59
CA LYS A 114 4.06 9.52 6.17
C LYS A 114 4.14 8.26 5.33
N LYS A 115 3.66 8.39 4.12
CA LYS A 115 3.62 7.34 3.11
C LYS A 115 4.39 7.77 1.89
N TYR A 116 4.94 6.78 1.23
CA TYR A 116 5.85 6.99 0.12
C TYR A 116 5.46 6.03 -1.00
N ILE A 117 5.35 6.60 -2.20
CA ILE A 117 5.26 5.86 -3.45
C ILE A 117 6.48 6.28 -4.27
N LEU A 118 7.29 5.31 -4.67
CA LEU A 118 8.45 5.53 -5.53
C LEU A 118 8.34 4.65 -6.77
N VAL A 119 8.37 5.28 -7.95
CA VAL A 119 8.55 4.58 -9.23
C VAL A 119 10.03 4.67 -9.62
N LYS A 120 10.64 3.54 -9.91
CA LYS A 120 12.02 3.43 -10.41
C LYS A 120 12.03 2.72 -11.76
N TYR A 121 12.95 3.14 -12.64
CA TYR A 121 13.14 2.60 -13.99
C TYR A 121 14.34 1.66 -14.07
#